data_AF-A0A401U2E8-F1
#
_entry.id   AF-A0A401U2E8-F1
#
_cell.length_a   1.000
_cell.length_b   1.000
_cell.length_c   1.000
_cell.angle_alpha   90.00
_cell.angle_beta   90.00
_cell.angle_gamma   90.00
#
_symmetry.space_group_name_H-M   'P 1'
#
loop_
_entity.id
_entity.type
_entity.pdbx_description
1 polymer ?
#
loop_
_entity_poly.entity_id
_entity_poly.type
_entity_poly.pdbx_seq_one_letter_code
_entity_poly.pdbx_strand_id
1 'polypeptide(L)'
;GLIARHKSQDKFRVTGDYLSYDPYGIMYRKGEPQMKEVVERAFRKLASNRDIIPLYNKWFVARLPTGEKLNVALSPQLEEAFKVLDENQ
;
A
#
# COMPACT_ATOMS: atom_id res chain seq x y z
N GLY A 1 -10.01 -4.49 7.82
CA GLY A 1 -10.79 -5.66 7.37
C GLY A 1 -12.03 -5.90 8.22
N LEU A 2 -11.87 -6.18 9.51
CA LEU A 2 -12.96 -6.50 10.44
C LEU A 2 -13.99 -5.37 10.62
N ILE A 3 -13.54 -4.13 10.86
CA ILE A 3 -14.41 -2.96 11.06
C ILE A 3 -15.23 -2.65 9.78
N ALA A 4 -14.59 -2.76 8.61
CA ALA A 4 -15.19 -2.50 7.32
C ALA A 4 -16.26 -3.56 6.97
N ARG A 5 -15.91 -4.86 7.06
CA ARG A 5 -16.81 -5.96 6.67
C ARG A 5 -18.02 -6.15 7.56
N HIS A 6 -17.87 -5.94 8.85
CA HIS A 6 -18.94 -6.26 9.80
C HIS A 6 -19.90 -5.09 10.08
N LYS A 7 -19.74 -3.94 9.40
CA LYS A 7 -20.44 -2.68 9.69
C LYS A 7 -20.40 -2.29 11.19
N SER A 8 -19.43 -2.80 11.93
CA SER A 8 -19.31 -2.59 13.37
C SER A 8 -18.51 -1.31 13.68
N GLN A 9 -18.56 -0.31 12.78
CA GLN A 9 -17.93 0.99 12.96
C GLN A 9 -18.33 1.65 14.27
N ASP A 10 -19.57 1.40 14.72
CA ASP A 10 -20.12 1.93 15.97
C ASP A 10 -19.63 1.17 17.23
N LYS A 11 -19.06 -0.04 17.06
CA LYS A 11 -18.61 -0.91 18.16
C LYS A 11 -17.09 -1.01 18.30
N PHE A 12 -16.35 -0.69 17.25
CA PHE A 12 -14.90 -0.82 17.21
C PHE A 12 -14.28 0.45 16.65
N ARG A 13 -13.54 1.17 17.49
CA ARG A 13 -12.72 2.31 17.09
C ARG A 13 -11.26 1.86 17.05
N VAL A 14 -10.54 2.19 15.98
CA VAL A 14 -9.07 2.09 15.99
C VAL A 14 -8.58 3.20 16.91
N THR A 15 -8.04 2.83 18.07
CA THR A 15 -7.54 3.77 19.10
C THR A 15 -6.09 3.47 19.42
N GLY A 16 -5.29 4.52 19.56
CA GLY A 16 -3.86 4.42 19.80
C GLY A 16 -3.08 4.91 18.59
N ASP A 17 -1.93 5.54 18.87
CA ASP A 17 -0.94 5.82 17.85
C ASP A 17 -0.50 4.51 17.18
N TYR A 18 -0.11 4.58 15.91
CA TYR A 18 0.44 3.42 15.20
C TYR A 18 1.64 2.88 16.00
N LEU A 19 1.45 1.74 16.67
CA LEU A 19 2.40 1.15 17.62
C LEU A 19 3.70 0.67 16.96
N SER A 20 3.67 0.36 15.66
CA SER A 20 4.83 0.02 14.84
C SER A 20 4.58 0.41 13.39
N TYR A 21 5.63 0.87 12.72
CA TYR A 21 5.65 1.08 11.27
C TYR A 21 6.17 -0.19 10.60
N ASP A 22 5.26 -0.95 9.97
CA ASP A 22 5.60 -2.20 9.30
C ASP A 22 5.73 -1.95 7.78
N PRO A 23 6.96 -1.79 7.24
CA PRO A 23 7.13 -1.65 5.80
C PRO A 23 6.71 -2.94 5.09
N TYR A 24 5.64 -2.88 4.32
CA TYR A 24 5.19 -4.01 3.49
C TYR A 24 6.06 -4.13 2.24
N GLY A 25 6.80 -5.23 2.12
CA GLY A 25 7.59 -5.58 0.94
C GLY A 25 7.04 -6.81 0.20
N ILE A 26 7.31 -6.91 -1.10
CA ILE A 26 7.09 -8.16 -1.84
C ILE A 26 8.17 -9.16 -1.43
N MET A 27 7.76 -10.25 -0.79
CA MET A 27 8.67 -11.34 -0.43
C MET A 27 8.84 -12.33 -1.58
N TYR A 28 10.07 -12.80 -1.78
CA TYR A 28 10.41 -13.86 -2.72
C TYR A 28 11.53 -14.72 -2.14
N ARG A 29 11.77 -15.89 -2.76
CA ARG A 29 12.79 -16.85 -2.29
C ARG A 29 14.18 -16.22 -2.30
N LYS A 30 14.92 -16.41 -1.21
CA LYS A 30 16.33 -15.99 -1.10
C LYS A 30 17.18 -16.75 -2.11
N GLY A 31 18.05 -16.04 -2.83
CA GLY A 31 18.97 -16.63 -3.82
C GLY A 31 18.41 -16.75 -5.24
N GLU A 32 17.23 -16.21 -5.52
CA GLU A 32 16.61 -16.19 -6.85
C GLU A 32 16.77 -14.80 -7.51
N PRO A 33 17.90 -14.50 -8.19
CA PRO A 33 18.14 -13.19 -8.79
C PRO A 33 17.14 -12.85 -9.90
N GLN A 34 16.67 -13.86 -10.66
CA GLN A 34 15.67 -13.65 -11.71
C GLN A 34 14.35 -13.11 -11.15
N MET A 35 13.91 -13.61 -9.98
CA MET A 35 12.68 -13.14 -9.34
C MET A 35 12.86 -11.70 -8.83
N LYS A 36 14.04 -11.39 -8.26
CA LYS A 36 14.39 -10.02 -7.88
C LYS A 36 14.28 -9.05 -9.05
N GLU A 37 14.87 -9.40 -10.20
CA GLU A 37 14.83 -8.54 -11.38
C GLU A 37 13.41 -8.31 -11.90
N VAL A 38 12.56 -9.36 -11.91
CA VAL A 38 11.15 -9.21 -12.34
C VAL A 38 10.42 -8.24 -11.42
N VAL A 39 10.61 -8.37 -10.11
CA VAL A 39 10.00 -7.46 -9.11
C VAL A 39 10.50 -6.03 -9.33
N GLU A 40 11.81 -5.83 -9.48
CA GLU A 40 12.39 -4.51 -9.73
C GLU A 40 11.87 -3.88 -11.02
N ARG A 41 11.80 -4.63 -12.13
CA ARG A 41 11.24 -4.13 -13.39
C ARG A 41 9.76 -3.75 -13.26
N ALA A 42 8.97 -4.53 -12.53
CA ALA A 42 7.56 -4.22 -12.28
C ALA A 42 7.40 -2.92 -11.47
N PHE A 43 8.19 -2.75 -10.41
CA PHE A 43 8.18 -1.51 -9.62
C PHE A 43 8.64 -0.30 -10.44
N ARG A 44 9.69 -0.44 -11.26
CA ARG A 44 10.13 0.64 -12.16
C ARG A 44 9.03 1.07 -13.12
N LYS A 45 8.26 0.12 -13.67
CA LYS A 45 7.13 0.42 -14.56
C LYS A 45 5.99 1.13 -13.83
N LEU A 46 5.71 0.75 -12.58
CA LEU A 46 4.69 1.42 -11.76
C LEU A 46 5.10 2.85 -11.39
N ALA A 47 6.38 3.06 -11.09
CA ALA A 47 6.94 4.38 -10.87
C ALA A 47 6.86 5.23 -12.15
N SER A 48 7.40 4.74 -13.28
CA SER A 48 7.40 5.49 -14.55
C SER A 48 6.02 5.91 -15.03
N ASN A 49 5.00 5.09 -14.76
CA ASN A 49 3.63 5.38 -15.15
C ASN A 49 2.88 6.28 -14.14
N ARG A 50 3.49 6.60 -12.98
CA ARG A 50 2.86 7.28 -11.84
C ARG A 50 1.57 6.58 -11.37
N ASP A 51 1.49 5.27 -11.59
CA ASP A 51 0.30 4.47 -11.32
C ASP A 51 0.19 4.07 -9.84
N ILE A 52 1.28 4.15 -9.07
CA ILE A 52 1.34 3.63 -7.71
C ILE A 52 0.42 4.40 -6.74
N ILE A 53 0.34 5.73 -6.86
CA ILE A 53 -0.54 6.58 -6.05
C ILE A 53 -2.03 6.34 -6.41
N PRO A 54 -2.44 6.40 -7.69
CA PRO A 54 -3.79 6.02 -8.10
C PRO A 54 -4.20 4.62 -7.63
N LEU A 55 -3.30 3.64 -7.71
CA LEU A 55 -3.56 2.28 -7.26
C LEU A 55 -3.78 2.22 -5.75
N TYR A 56 -2.96 2.91 -4.95
CA TYR A 56 -3.19 3.03 -3.51
C TYR A 56 -4.55 3.65 -3.21
N ASN A 57 -4.86 4.78 -3.84
CA ASN A 57 -6.13 5.47 -3.65
C ASN A 57 -7.31 4.58 -4.00
N LYS A 58 -7.25 3.79 -5.08
CA LYS A 58 -8.31 2.86 -5.47
C LYS A 58 -8.64 1.83 -4.40
N TRP A 59 -7.64 1.32 -3.68
CA TRP A 59 -7.84 0.21 -2.75
C TRP A 59 -7.96 0.63 -1.27
N PHE A 60 -7.37 1.76 -0.88
CA PHE A 60 -7.30 2.18 0.52
C PHE A 60 -8.13 3.42 0.85
N VAL A 61 -8.36 4.30 -0.13
CA VAL A 61 -9.08 5.56 0.06
C VAL A 61 -10.46 5.50 -0.58
N ALA A 62 -10.56 5.02 -1.81
CA ALA A 62 -11.80 4.92 -2.55
C ALA A 62 -12.70 3.82 -1.97
N ARG A 63 -13.96 3.85 -2.39
CA ARG A 63 -14.92 2.81 -2.05
C ARG A 63 -14.53 1.52 -2.75
N LEU A 64 -14.34 0.45 -1.97
CA LEU A 64 -14.04 -0.86 -2.51
C LEU A 64 -15.23 -1.40 -3.33
N PRO A 65 -15.00 -2.32 -4.29
CA PRO A 65 -16.08 -2.99 -5.02
C PRO A 65 -17.07 -3.74 -4.11
N THR A 66 -16.64 -4.10 -2.90
CA THR A 66 -17.48 -4.70 -1.85
C THR A 66 -18.36 -3.68 -1.10
N GLY A 67 -18.27 -2.39 -1.46
CA GLY A 67 -19.10 -1.31 -0.92
C GLY A 67 -18.53 -0.62 0.33
N GLU A 68 -17.44 -1.12 0.90
CA GLU A 68 -16.83 -0.61 2.12
C GLU A 68 -15.73 0.42 1.83
N LYS A 69 -15.44 1.31 2.78
CA LYS A 69 -14.33 2.28 2.68
C LYS A 69 -13.36 2.02 3.82
N LEU A 70 -12.09 1.77 3.50
CA LEU A 70 -11.04 1.63 4.51
C LEU A 70 -10.61 3.00 5.05
N ASN A 71 -10.64 4.04 4.22
CA ASN A 71 -10.28 5.43 4.54
C ASN A 71 -8.91 5.53 5.24
N VAL A 72 -7.95 4.73 4.77
CA VAL A 72 -6.57 4.77 5.23
C VAL A 72 -5.83 5.77 4.35
N ALA A 73 -5.49 6.92 4.93
CA ALA A 73 -4.70 7.93 4.23
C ALA A 73 -3.26 7.44 4.05
N LEU A 74 -2.64 7.90 2.97
CA LEU A 74 -1.22 7.65 2.72
C LEU A 74 -0.40 8.30 3.85
N SER A 75 0.47 7.53 4.50
CA SER A 75 1.37 8.08 5.52
C SER A 75 2.50 8.88 4.85
N PRO A 76 3.04 9.93 5.50
CA PRO A 76 4.15 10.71 4.95
C PRO A 76 5.37 9.86 4.56
N GLN A 77 5.66 8.80 5.32
CA GLN A 77 6.78 7.91 5.07
C GLN A 77 6.56 7.03 3.82
N LEU A 78 5.32 6.57 3.60
CA LEU A 78 4.98 5.80 2.40
C LEU A 78 4.94 6.70 1.16
N GLU A 79 4.49 7.94 1.32
CA GLU A 79 4.57 8.96 0.27
C GLU A 79 6.03 9.21 -0.13
N GLU A 80 6.92 9.35 0.84
CA GLU A 80 8.36 9.52 0.58
C GLU A 80 8.96 8.30 -0.12
N ALA A 81 8.63 7.08 0.33
CA ALA A 81 9.08 5.86 -0.33
C ALA A 81 8.64 5.80 -1.81
N PHE A 82 7.42 6.26 -2.11
CA PHE A 82 6.93 6.35 -3.49
C PHE A 82 7.63 7.45 -4.30
N LYS A 83 7.95 8.61 -3.69
CA LYS A 83 8.74 9.67 -4.33
C LYS A 83 10.14 9.21 -4.69
N VAL A 84 10.85 8.60 -3.74
CA VAL A 84 12.20 8.05 -3.96
C VAL A 84 12.19 6.97 -5.06
N LEU A 85 11.13 6.16 -5.16
CA LEU A 85 10.97 5.21 -6.27
C LEU A 85 10.75 5.89 -7.63
N ASP A 86 10.11 7.06 -7.66
CA ASP A 86 9.89 7.86 -8.87
C ASP A 86 11.16 8.62 -9.30
N GLU A 87 12.00 9.04 -8.34
CA GLU A 87 13.21 9.84 -8.57
C GLU A 87 14.46 9.01 -8.96
N ASN A 88 14.55 7.73 -8.57
CA ASN A 88 15.69 6.84 -8.91
C ASN A 88 15.67 6.32 -10.38
N GLN A 89 15.29 7.19 -11.32
CA GLN A 89 15.40 6.96 -12.76
C GLN A 89 16.83 7.07 -13.27
#